data_AF-A0A519P6D1-F1
#
_entry.id   AF-A0A519P6D1-F1
#
_cell.length_a   1.000
_cell.length_b   1.000
_cell.length_c   1.000
_cell.angle_alpha   90.00
_cell.angle_beta   90.00
_cell.angle_gamma   90.00
#
_symmetry.space_group_name_H-M   'P 1'
#
loop_
_entity.id
_entity.type
_entity.pdbx_description
1 polymer ?
#
loop_
_entity_poly.entity_id
_entity_poly.type
_entity_poly.pdbx_seq_one_letter_code
_entity_poly.pdbx_strand_id
1 'polypeptide(L)'
;MTDVVRHSRKGLFAPFIIVGLLLAAWTGWWFFLARQVEQRLDAQMTVLRGQGWTIKDGGRSLGGWPFRVSLTYAHPSILAPSGHGLAGPALKAEANAWDPVKWVVVAPDGLTLTRPGKGKVGLRGDAIRMSVHGLTQRWPNVALELVNPVFQPLPGAEPFPIARAARLEFYMRPHKAATTTAADDVDVLFRLIEAEGRTRGPVEGLAQDGKLTIQAEAVIERASTLTGMDAAGVFSHWTAAGGRFTRVRGEAQAGESRATLSSDLLVAGPDGRLTGDVSLKAVKPLPAISG
;
A
#
# COMPACT_ATOMS: atom_id res chain seq x y z
N MET A 1 -17.03 77.56 11.12
CA MET A 1 -17.70 76.28 11.40
C MET A 1 -16.96 75.20 10.66
N THR A 2 -16.18 74.39 11.36
CA THR A 2 -15.42 73.28 10.77
C THR A 2 -16.29 72.03 10.80
N ASP A 3 -16.63 71.50 9.63
CA ASP A 3 -17.35 70.23 9.48
C ASP A 3 -16.49 69.07 9.98
N VAL A 4 -16.96 68.38 11.02
CA VAL A 4 -16.31 67.17 11.54
C VAL A 4 -16.73 66.00 10.66
N VAL A 5 -15.84 65.57 9.77
CA VAL A 5 -16.00 64.33 9.00
C VAL A 5 -16.05 63.15 9.98
N ARG A 6 -17.25 62.65 10.28
CA ARG A 6 -17.43 61.42 11.05
C ARG A 6 -16.99 60.22 10.19
N HIS A 7 -15.77 59.75 10.39
CA HIS A 7 -15.35 58.47 9.83
C HIS A 7 -16.23 57.34 10.39
N SER A 8 -16.96 56.68 9.50
CA SER A 8 -17.84 55.57 9.81
C SER A 8 -17.03 54.39 10.38
N ARG A 9 -17.32 54.01 11.63
CA ARG A 9 -16.73 52.83 12.30
C ARG A 9 -17.10 51.50 11.63
N LYS A 10 -17.99 51.53 10.61
CA LYS A 10 -18.39 50.36 9.80
C LYS A 10 -17.23 49.80 8.97
N GLY A 11 -16.22 50.61 8.63
CA GLY A 11 -15.02 50.15 7.93
C GLY A 11 -14.14 49.20 8.76
N LEU A 12 -14.24 49.23 10.10
CA LEU A 12 -13.49 48.34 10.99
C LEU A 12 -14.08 46.92 11.03
N PHE A 13 -15.41 46.80 10.90
CA PHE A 13 -16.09 45.49 10.92
C PHE A 13 -16.10 44.80 9.55
N ALA A 14 -15.95 45.55 8.47
CA ALA A 14 -15.86 45.01 7.11
C ALA A 14 -14.84 43.84 6.97
N PRO A 15 -13.57 43.94 7.43
CA PRO A 15 -12.64 42.82 7.35
C PRO A 15 -13.08 41.60 8.17
N PHE A 16 -13.66 41.79 9.36
CA PHE A 16 -14.16 40.68 10.19
C PHE A 16 -15.37 39.99 9.55
N ILE A 17 -16.26 40.74 8.90
CA ILE A 17 -17.39 40.17 8.16
C ILE A 17 -16.88 39.36 6.97
N ILE A 18 -15.92 39.88 6.21
CA ILE A 18 -15.31 39.16 5.08
C ILE A 18 -14.66 37.87 5.57
N VAL A 19 -13.84 37.93 6.63
CA VAL A 19 -13.22 36.74 7.22
C VAL A 19 -14.28 35.76 7.72
N GLY A 20 -15.34 36.23 8.37
CA GLY A 20 -16.45 35.40 8.82
C GLY A 20 -17.16 34.68 7.66
N LEU A 21 -17.41 35.39 6.56
CA LEU A 21 -17.99 34.80 5.34
C LEU A 21 -17.06 33.78 4.70
N LEU A 22 -15.75 34.05 4.64
CA LEU A 22 -14.75 33.11 4.14
C LEU A 22 -14.69 31.84 4.99
N LEU A 23 -14.72 31.98 6.32
CA LEU A 23 -14.76 30.84 7.25
C LEU A 23 -16.05 30.03 7.12
N ALA A 24 -17.19 30.71 6.95
CA ALA A 24 -18.48 30.05 6.72
C ALA A 24 -18.49 29.29 5.38
N ALA A 25 -17.99 29.92 4.31
CA ALA A 25 -17.84 29.28 3.00
C ALA A 25 -16.89 28.08 3.05
N TRP A 26 -15.74 28.22 3.72
CA TRP A 26 -14.79 27.12 3.93
C TRP A 26 -15.41 25.97 4.72
N THR A 27 -16.14 26.28 5.78
CA THR A 27 -16.83 25.27 6.60
C THR A 27 -17.88 24.53 5.78
N GLY A 28 -18.69 25.25 5.00
CA GLY A 28 -19.66 24.65 4.08
C GLY A 28 -19.00 23.74 3.04
N TRP A 29 -17.91 24.21 2.43
CA TRP A 29 -17.09 23.42 1.50
C TRP A 29 -16.53 22.16 2.15
N TRP A 30 -15.98 22.26 3.37
CA TRP A 30 -15.42 21.11 4.08
C TRP A 30 -16.48 20.04 4.36
N PHE A 31 -17.68 20.44 4.80
CA PHE A 31 -18.79 19.49 5.00
C PHE A 31 -19.27 18.85 3.70
N PHE A 32 -19.26 19.59 2.59
CA PHE A 32 -19.54 19.04 1.27
C PHE A 32 -18.50 17.97 0.87
N LEU A 33 -17.21 18.28 1.04
CA LEU A 33 -16.10 17.35 0.77
C LEU A 33 -16.21 16.08 1.63
N ALA A 34 -16.44 16.25 2.93
CA ALA A 34 -16.64 15.18 3.90
C ALA A 34 -17.74 14.19 3.44
N ARG A 35 -18.92 14.70 3.07
CA ARG A 35 -20.02 13.88 2.56
C ARG A 35 -19.68 13.17 1.24
N GLN A 36 -18.99 13.86 0.34
CA GLN A 36 -18.60 13.28 -0.94
C GLN A 36 -17.62 12.11 -0.76
N VAL A 37 -16.69 12.21 0.20
CA VAL A 37 -15.78 11.12 0.56
C VAL A 37 -16.54 9.92 1.10
N GLU A 38 -17.45 10.11 2.06
CA GLU A 38 -18.28 9.03 2.59
C GLU A 38 -19.09 8.33 1.49
N GLN A 39 -19.77 9.09 0.64
CA GLN A 39 -20.58 8.54 -0.46
C GLN A 39 -19.75 7.70 -1.44
N ARG A 40 -18.55 8.18 -1.81
CA ARG A 40 -17.64 7.45 -2.70
C ARG A 40 -17.12 6.18 -2.05
N LEU A 41 -16.78 6.22 -0.76
CA LEU A 41 -16.35 5.04 -0.02
C LEU A 41 -17.47 3.99 0.07
N ASP A 42 -18.69 4.42 0.40
CA ASP A 42 -19.85 3.53 0.49
C ASP A 42 -20.18 2.87 -0.86
N ALA A 43 -20.09 3.65 -1.95
CA ALA A 43 -20.26 3.12 -3.31
C ALA A 43 -19.18 2.09 -3.65
N GLN A 44 -17.91 2.36 -3.34
CA GLN A 44 -16.81 1.43 -3.61
C GLN A 44 -16.89 0.16 -2.75
N MET A 45 -17.26 0.28 -1.47
CA MET A 45 -17.49 -0.89 -0.63
C MET A 45 -18.62 -1.77 -1.17
N THR A 46 -19.67 -1.15 -1.74
CA THR A 46 -20.77 -1.89 -2.38
C THR A 46 -20.29 -2.64 -3.61
N VAL A 47 -19.47 -2.01 -4.47
CA VAL A 47 -18.86 -2.68 -5.63
C VAL A 47 -17.98 -3.86 -5.19
N LEU A 48 -17.11 -3.66 -4.19
CA LEU A 48 -16.24 -4.72 -3.66
C LEU A 48 -17.05 -5.88 -3.08
N ARG A 49 -18.11 -5.58 -2.31
CA ARG A 49 -19.04 -6.61 -1.80
C ARG A 49 -19.71 -7.39 -2.94
N GLY A 50 -20.11 -6.70 -4.01
CA GLY A 50 -20.63 -7.34 -5.22
C GLY A 50 -19.62 -8.25 -5.92
N GLN A 51 -18.32 -7.99 -5.76
CA GLN A 51 -17.21 -8.82 -6.25
C GLN A 51 -16.83 -9.96 -5.25
N GLY A 52 -17.63 -10.17 -4.21
CA GLY A 52 -17.43 -11.24 -3.23
C GLY A 52 -16.53 -10.88 -2.03
N TRP A 53 -16.12 -9.62 -1.89
CA TRP A 53 -15.37 -9.18 -0.71
C TRP A 53 -16.29 -9.08 0.50
N THR A 54 -15.84 -9.56 1.65
CA THR A 54 -16.54 -9.35 2.92
C THR A 54 -15.86 -8.21 3.68
N ILE A 55 -16.53 -7.06 3.78
CA ILE A 55 -16.04 -5.86 4.48
C ILE A 55 -16.96 -5.57 5.65
N LYS A 56 -16.39 -5.64 6.87
CA LYS A 56 -17.05 -5.32 8.15
C LYS A 56 -16.27 -4.22 8.86
N ASP A 57 -16.98 -3.29 9.47
CA ASP A 57 -16.45 -2.31 10.40
C ASP A 57 -17.25 -2.32 11.70
N GLY A 58 -16.59 -2.03 12.81
CA GLY A 58 -17.19 -1.89 14.14
C GLY A 58 -17.65 -0.47 14.44
N GLY A 59 -17.68 0.40 13.43
CA GLY A 59 -18.00 1.82 13.53
C GLY A 59 -16.99 2.69 12.78
N ARG A 60 -17.50 3.81 12.25
CA ARG A 60 -16.72 4.82 11.52
C ARG A 60 -16.89 6.20 12.15
N SER A 61 -15.84 6.99 12.18
CA SER A 61 -15.90 8.41 12.52
C SER A 61 -15.17 9.26 11.49
N LEU A 62 -15.76 10.41 11.18
CA LEU A 62 -15.23 11.40 10.25
C LEU A 62 -14.87 12.68 11.02
N GLY A 63 -13.72 13.26 10.72
CA GLY A 63 -13.23 14.48 11.36
C GLY A 63 -12.17 15.18 10.51
N GLY A 64 -11.40 16.08 11.13
CA GLY A 64 -10.24 16.72 10.49
C GLY A 64 -10.41 18.19 10.10
N TRP A 65 -11.58 18.78 10.32
CA TRP A 65 -11.82 20.20 10.10
C TRP A 65 -10.77 21.06 10.83
N PRO A 66 -10.26 22.14 10.21
CA PRO A 66 -10.61 22.66 8.88
C PRO A 66 -9.69 22.16 7.75
N PHE A 67 -8.55 21.53 8.05
CA PHE A 67 -7.46 21.38 7.07
C PHE A 67 -7.33 19.98 6.48
N ARG A 68 -7.98 18.98 7.05
CA ARG A 68 -7.92 17.59 6.61
C ARG A 68 -9.28 16.90 6.67
N VAL A 69 -9.39 15.77 6.02
CA VAL A 69 -10.48 14.82 6.16
C VAL A 69 -9.87 13.56 6.75
N SER A 70 -10.27 13.20 7.96
CA SER A 70 -9.79 12.02 8.68
C SER A 70 -10.93 11.04 8.90
N LEU A 71 -10.78 9.80 8.44
CA LEU A 71 -11.66 8.68 8.73
C LEU A 71 -10.98 7.74 9.70
N THR A 72 -11.68 7.35 10.76
CA THR A 72 -11.25 6.29 11.67
C THR A 72 -12.25 5.15 11.64
N TYR A 73 -11.76 3.94 11.38
CA TYR A 73 -12.53 2.71 11.45
C TYR A 73 -12.14 1.94 12.72
N ALA A 74 -13.13 1.59 13.53
CA ALA A 74 -12.96 0.70 14.67
C ALA A 74 -13.16 -0.76 14.22
N HIS A 75 -12.28 -1.66 14.66
CA HIS A 75 -12.31 -3.09 14.35
C HIS A 75 -12.56 -3.45 12.87
N PRO A 76 -11.91 -2.79 11.89
CA PRO A 76 -12.12 -3.11 10.49
C PRO A 76 -11.68 -4.55 10.19
N SER A 77 -12.45 -5.24 9.35
CA SER A 77 -12.17 -6.58 8.86
C SER A 77 -12.56 -6.71 7.40
N ILE A 78 -11.58 -7.05 6.57
CA ILE A 78 -11.68 -7.19 5.12
C ILE A 78 -11.26 -8.61 4.78
N LEU A 79 -12.10 -9.35 4.09
CA LEU A 79 -11.80 -10.69 3.59
C LEU A 79 -12.03 -10.70 2.07
N ALA A 80 -10.98 -11.00 1.33
CA ALA A 80 -11.02 -11.17 -0.11
C ALA A 80 -11.67 -12.51 -0.48
N PRO A 81 -12.25 -12.64 -1.68
CA PRO A 81 -12.79 -13.91 -2.19
C PRO A 81 -11.76 -15.06 -2.18
N SER A 82 -10.47 -14.74 -2.29
CA SER A 82 -9.37 -15.72 -2.23
C SER A 82 -9.14 -16.29 -0.82
N GLY A 83 -9.88 -15.84 0.20
CA GLY A 83 -9.70 -16.22 1.60
C GLY A 83 -8.58 -15.47 2.33
N HIS A 84 -7.85 -14.60 1.63
CA HIS A 84 -6.92 -13.66 2.25
C HIS A 84 -7.70 -12.57 2.97
N GLY A 85 -7.24 -12.15 4.14
CA GLY A 85 -7.94 -11.12 4.90
C GLY A 85 -7.01 -10.24 5.70
N LEU A 86 -7.54 -9.09 6.08
CA LEU A 86 -6.90 -8.09 6.91
C LEU A 86 -7.90 -7.64 7.96
N ALA A 87 -7.52 -7.70 9.23
CA ALA A 87 -8.30 -7.12 10.32
C ALA A 87 -7.39 -6.33 11.27
N GLY A 88 -7.92 -5.39 12.02
CA GLY A 88 -7.15 -4.66 13.02
C GLY A 88 -8.03 -3.97 14.05
N PRO A 89 -7.48 -3.49 15.18
CA PRO A 89 -8.25 -2.76 16.18
C PRO A 89 -8.72 -1.39 15.69
N ALA A 90 -7.87 -0.70 14.94
CA ALA A 90 -8.17 0.60 14.34
C ALA A 90 -7.44 0.80 13.01
N LEU A 91 -8.12 1.43 12.05
CA LEU A 91 -7.50 1.99 10.85
C LEU A 91 -7.85 3.47 10.76
N LYS A 92 -6.83 4.31 10.53
CA LYS A 92 -7.00 5.75 10.32
C LYS A 92 -6.62 6.09 8.89
N ALA A 93 -7.45 6.83 8.18
CA ALA A 93 -7.17 7.30 6.82
C ALA A 93 -7.32 8.82 6.80
N GLU A 94 -6.32 9.54 6.32
CA GLU A 94 -6.32 11.01 6.28
C GLU A 94 -5.96 11.51 4.89
N ALA A 95 -6.63 12.59 4.47
CA ALA A 95 -6.29 13.37 3.28
C ALA A 95 -6.37 14.86 3.59
N ASN A 96 -5.57 15.67 2.89
CA ASN A 96 -5.65 17.12 3.03
C ASN A 96 -6.94 17.65 2.38
N ALA A 97 -7.60 18.62 3.02
CA ALA A 97 -8.87 19.17 2.50
C ALA A 97 -8.68 19.91 1.16
N TRP A 98 -7.49 20.46 0.90
CA TRP A 98 -7.12 21.10 -0.36
C TRP A 98 -6.55 20.13 -1.41
N ASP A 99 -6.24 18.88 -1.04
CA ASP A 99 -5.73 17.84 -1.94
C ASP A 99 -6.34 16.47 -1.58
N PRO A 100 -7.66 16.29 -1.79
CA PRO A 100 -8.40 15.11 -1.33
C PRO A 100 -8.12 13.84 -2.15
N VAL A 101 -7.18 13.91 -3.10
CA VAL A 101 -6.76 12.77 -3.93
C VAL A 101 -5.47 12.11 -3.41
N LYS A 102 -4.89 12.62 -2.32
CA LYS A 102 -3.75 12.01 -1.62
C LYS A 102 -4.19 11.54 -0.23
N TRP A 103 -4.17 10.24 -0.04
CA TRP A 103 -4.58 9.58 1.19
C TRP A 103 -3.40 8.92 1.86
N VAL A 104 -3.37 9.00 3.19
CA VAL A 104 -2.45 8.23 4.03
C VAL A 104 -3.30 7.42 5.00
N VAL A 105 -3.14 6.11 4.94
CA VAL A 105 -3.79 5.12 5.81
C VAL A 105 -2.76 4.60 6.80
N VAL A 106 -3.11 4.52 8.07
CA VAL A 106 -2.25 4.06 9.16
C VAL A 106 -3.00 3.04 10.00
N ALA A 107 -2.31 1.96 10.39
CA ALA A 107 -2.79 0.98 11.36
C ALA A 107 -2.00 1.13 12.67
N PRO A 108 -2.42 2.02 13.59
CA PRO A 108 -1.63 2.37 14.78
C PRO A 108 -1.43 1.20 15.74
N ASP A 109 -2.41 0.30 15.84
CA ASP A 109 -2.43 -0.79 16.83
C ASP A 109 -2.05 -2.15 16.23
N GLY A 110 -1.48 -2.15 15.03
CA GLY A 110 -1.18 -3.37 14.30
C GLY A 110 -2.35 -3.94 13.49
N LEU A 111 -2.08 -5.03 12.79
CA LEU A 111 -3.01 -5.73 11.91
C LEU A 111 -2.93 -7.24 12.17
N THR A 112 -3.93 -7.96 11.70
CA THR A 112 -3.98 -9.42 11.64
C THR A 112 -4.23 -9.81 10.19
N LEU A 113 -3.26 -10.51 9.61
CA LEU A 113 -3.30 -11.04 8.27
C LEU A 113 -3.89 -12.46 8.31
N THR A 114 -4.99 -12.68 7.61
CA THR A 114 -5.55 -14.02 7.39
C THR A 114 -4.97 -14.56 6.10
N ARG A 115 -4.34 -15.74 6.17
CA ARG A 115 -3.80 -16.43 5.00
C ARG A 115 -4.56 -17.75 4.84
N PRO A 116 -5.22 -17.97 3.69
CA PRO A 116 -5.99 -19.19 3.44
C PRO A 116 -5.07 -20.42 3.55
N GLY A 117 -5.53 -21.43 4.29
CA GLY A 117 -4.76 -22.66 4.56
C GLY A 117 -3.57 -22.53 5.52
N LYS A 118 -3.07 -21.31 5.78
CA LYS A 118 -1.86 -21.06 6.61
C LYS A 118 -2.15 -20.37 7.95
N GLY A 119 -3.42 -20.12 8.26
CA GLY A 119 -3.86 -19.46 9.47
C GLY A 119 -3.55 -17.96 9.52
N LYS A 120 -3.67 -17.37 10.71
CA LYS A 120 -3.58 -15.92 10.94
C LYS A 120 -2.22 -15.49 11.49
N VAL A 121 -1.74 -14.33 11.06
CA VAL A 121 -0.48 -13.73 11.53
C VAL A 121 -0.77 -12.32 12.03
N GLY A 122 -0.44 -12.05 13.29
CA GLY A 122 -0.38 -10.69 13.81
C GLY A 122 0.81 -9.95 13.21
N LEU A 123 0.56 -8.72 12.77
CA LEU A 123 1.54 -7.78 12.29
C LEU A 123 1.55 -6.58 13.23
N ARG A 124 2.69 -6.31 13.86
CA ARG A 124 2.94 -5.11 14.67
C ARG A 124 4.17 -4.39 14.14
N GLY A 125 4.35 -3.13 14.53
CA GLY A 125 5.53 -2.34 14.20
C GLY A 125 5.35 -0.90 14.68
N ASP A 126 6.41 -0.12 14.61
CA ASP A 126 6.41 1.29 15.05
C ASP A 126 5.57 2.17 14.11
N ALA A 127 5.52 1.79 12.83
CA ALA A 127 4.63 2.40 11.86
C ALA A 127 4.17 1.35 10.85
N ILE A 128 2.86 1.32 10.59
CA ILE A 128 2.25 0.61 9.47
C ILE A 128 1.45 1.64 8.69
N ARG A 129 2.00 2.13 7.60
CA ARG A 129 1.40 3.20 6.80
C ARG A 129 1.35 2.86 5.32
N MET A 130 0.26 3.25 4.68
CA MET A 130 0.09 3.16 3.24
C MET A 130 -0.34 4.52 2.72
N SER A 131 0.35 5.06 1.72
CA SER A 131 -0.09 6.26 1.02
C SER A 131 -0.57 5.90 -0.38
N VAL A 132 -1.63 6.57 -0.82
CA VAL A 132 -2.22 6.41 -2.15
C VAL A 132 -2.46 7.79 -2.74
N HIS A 133 -2.00 8.03 -3.96
CA HIS A 133 -2.26 9.28 -4.67
C HIS A 133 -2.44 9.10 -6.17
N GLY A 134 -2.98 10.13 -6.83
CA GLY A 134 -3.31 10.04 -8.25
C GLY A 134 -4.52 9.15 -8.49
N LEU A 135 -5.52 9.19 -7.60
CA LEU A 135 -6.76 8.39 -7.69
C LEU A 135 -7.59 8.63 -8.96
N THR A 136 -7.28 9.66 -9.75
CA THR A 136 -7.89 9.96 -11.05
C THR A 136 -7.15 9.33 -12.23
N GLN A 137 -5.96 8.77 -12.01
CA GLN A 137 -5.18 8.05 -13.01
C GLN A 137 -5.73 6.62 -13.14
N ARG A 138 -5.43 5.95 -14.27
CA ARG A 138 -5.78 4.52 -14.45
C ARG A 138 -5.23 3.65 -13.32
N TRP A 139 -3.99 3.91 -12.95
CA TRP A 139 -3.31 3.30 -11.80
C TRP A 139 -2.94 4.38 -10.80
N PRO A 140 -3.31 4.24 -9.51
CA PRO A 140 -2.81 5.15 -8.49
C PRO A 140 -1.35 4.82 -8.17
N ASN A 141 -0.66 5.79 -7.56
CA ASN A 141 0.62 5.56 -6.93
C ASN A 141 0.35 5.06 -5.51
N VAL A 142 0.93 3.93 -5.14
CA VAL A 142 0.77 3.28 -3.83
C VAL A 142 2.15 3.14 -3.20
N ALA A 143 2.26 3.51 -1.93
CA ALA A 143 3.46 3.26 -1.14
C ALA A 143 3.06 2.70 0.23
N LEU A 144 3.41 1.46 0.51
CA LEU A 144 3.26 0.79 1.78
C LEU A 144 4.62 0.79 2.49
N GLU A 145 4.63 1.15 3.76
CA GLU A 145 5.82 1.16 4.60
C GLU A 145 5.49 0.61 5.98
N LEU A 146 6.30 -0.36 6.39
CA LEU A 146 6.30 -0.92 7.72
C LEU A 146 7.67 -0.63 8.36
N VAL A 147 7.67 0.01 9.52
CA VAL A 147 8.88 0.31 10.31
C VAL A 147 8.94 -0.64 11.49
N ASN A 148 10.08 -1.30 11.66
CA ASN A 148 10.30 -2.35 12.64
C ASN A 148 9.18 -3.41 12.70
N PRO A 149 8.70 -3.97 11.56
CA PRO A 149 7.62 -4.93 11.58
C PRO A 149 8.00 -6.22 12.31
N VAL A 150 7.05 -6.76 13.08
CA VAL A 150 7.11 -8.07 13.71
C VAL A 150 5.90 -8.89 13.27
N PHE A 151 6.18 -10.08 12.74
CA PHE A 151 5.18 -11.03 12.25
C PHE A 151 5.06 -12.18 13.25
N GLN A 152 3.95 -12.22 13.97
CA GLN A 152 3.70 -13.21 15.01
C GLN A 152 2.58 -14.18 14.55
N PRO A 153 2.86 -15.47 14.31
CA PRO A 153 1.81 -16.43 14.02
C PRO A 153 0.86 -16.56 15.22
N LEU A 154 -0.44 -16.56 14.96
CA LEU A 154 -1.45 -16.85 15.97
C LEU A 154 -1.55 -18.37 16.22
N PRO A 155 -2.18 -18.81 17.32
CA PRO A 155 -2.34 -20.24 17.61
C PRO A 155 -2.92 -21.03 16.42
N GLY A 156 -2.24 -22.12 16.05
CA GLY A 156 -2.62 -22.96 14.91
C GLY A 156 -2.25 -22.42 13.53
N ALA A 157 -1.54 -21.29 13.43
CA ALA A 157 -1.06 -20.74 12.16
C ALA A 157 0.35 -21.22 11.82
N GLU A 158 0.61 -21.40 10.52
CA GLU A 158 1.97 -21.63 10.04
C GLU A 158 2.83 -20.38 10.27
N PRO A 159 4.09 -20.50 10.70
CA PRO A 159 4.95 -19.33 10.84
C PRO A 159 5.16 -18.57 9.53
N PHE A 160 5.20 -17.23 9.59
CA PHE A 160 5.63 -16.41 8.45
C PHE A 160 7.15 -16.62 8.20
N PRO A 161 7.64 -16.61 6.95
CA PRO A 161 9.07 -16.85 6.68
C PRO A 161 10.00 -15.87 7.38
N ILE A 162 9.54 -14.62 7.53
CA ILE A 162 10.24 -13.52 8.19
C ILE A 162 9.59 -13.30 9.56
N ALA A 163 10.39 -13.26 10.62
CA ALA A 163 9.89 -12.99 11.97
C ALA A 163 9.82 -11.48 12.26
N ARG A 164 10.84 -10.73 11.82
CA ARG A 164 10.94 -9.28 11.98
C ARG A 164 11.81 -8.67 10.89
N ALA A 165 11.78 -7.35 10.73
CA ALA A 165 12.72 -6.61 9.89
C ALA A 165 12.89 -5.18 10.43
N ALA A 166 13.93 -4.46 10.01
CA ALA A 166 14.03 -3.02 10.29
C ALA A 166 13.02 -2.23 9.47
N ARG A 167 12.80 -2.62 8.21
CA ARG A 167 11.86 -1.96 7.31
C ARG A 167 11.35 -2.89 6.22
N LEU A 168 10.07 -2.75 5.88
CA LEU A 168 9.49 -3.36 4.67
C LEU A 168 8.78 -2.25 3.90
N GLU A 169 9.13 -2.12 2.62
CA GLU A 169 8.54 -1.14 1.72
C GLU A 169 8.01 -1.82 0.47
N PHE A 170 6.87 -1.33 -0.01
CA PHE A 170 6.34 -1.68 -1.31
C PHE A 170 5.85 -0.41 -1.99
N TYR A 171 6.34 -0.16 -3.19
CA TYR A 171 5.96 0.96 -4.03
C TYR A 171 5.40 0.43 -5.35
N MET A 172 4.32 1.07 -5.80
CA MET A 172 3.70 0.84 -7.09
C MET A 172 3.36 2.20 -7.70
N ARG A 173 3.60 2.35 -9.00
CA ARG A 173 3.19 3.55 -9.75
C ARG A 173 2.89 3.21 -11.19
N PRO A 174 2.12 4.05 -11.92
CA PRO A 174 2.03 3.94 -13.36
C PRO A 174 3.43 3.93 -14.00
N HIS A 175 3.65 3.00 -14.93
CA HIS A 175 4.87 2.99 -15.71
C HIS A 175 4.92 4.24 -16.59
N LYS A 176 6.04 4.96 -16.53
CA LYS A 176 6.29 6.11 -17.41
C LYS A 176 7.10 5.64 -18.62
N ALA A 177 6.41 5.22 -19.67
CA ALA A 177 7.03 4.93 -20.95
C ALA A 177 7.39 6.24 -21.69
N ALA A 178 8.32 6.17 -22.65
CA ALA A 178 8.69 7.30 -23.50
C ALA A 178 7.56 7.72 -24.48
N THR A 179 6.51 6.91 -24.61
CA THR A 179 5.34 7.16 -25.46
C THR A 179 4.21 7.88 -24.71
N THR A 180 3.43 8.67 -25.44
CA THR A 180 2.36 9.57 -24.92
C THR A 180 1.07 8.87 -24.52
N THR A 181 0.90 7.57 -24.81
CA THR A 181 -0.22 6.77 -24.37
C THR A 181 0.02 6.23 -22.96
N ALA A 182 -0.96 6.42 -22.07
CA ALA A 182 -0.96 5.81 -20.75
C ALA A 182 -0.99 4.28 -20.89
N ALA A 183 0.17 3.65 -20.77
CA ALA A 183 0.29 2.20 -20.83
C ALA A 183 -0.45 1.56 -19.66
N ASP A 184 -0.99 0.36 -19.87
CA ASP A 184 -1.60 -0.45 -18.81
C ASP A 184 -0.52 -1.16 -17.96
N ASP A 185 0.58 -0.46 -17.71
CA ASP A 185 1.79 -1.02 -17.13
C ASP A 185 2.10 -0.29 -15.83
N VAL A 186 2.69 -0.99 -14.87
CA VAL A 186 3.03 -0.44 -13.56
C VAL A 186 4.47 -0.78 -13.17
N ASP A 187 5.18 0.20 -12.64
CA ASP A 187 6.46 -0.04 -11.97
C ASP A 187 6.18 -0.51 -10.55
N VAL A 188 6.87 -1.57 -10.12
CA VAL A 188 6.85 -2.04 -8.73
C VAL A 188 8.25 -2.08 -8.15
N LEU A 189 8.37 -1.72 -6.88
CA LEU A 189 9.58 -1.83 -6.08
C LEU A 189 9.22 -2.42 -4.72
N PHE A 190 9.89 -3.49 -4.35
CA PHE A 190 9.82 -4.10 -3.04
C PHE A 190 11.17 -4.00 -2.34
N ARG A 191 11.17 -3.62 -1.06
CA ARG A 191 12.36 -3.56 -0.23
C ARG A 191 12.09 -4.18 1.12
N LEU A 192 13.01 -5.02 1.54
CA LEU A 192 13.02 -5.67 2.84
C LEU A 192 14.40 -5.44 3.42
N ILE A 193 14.50 -4.72 4.52
CA ILE A 193 15.77 -4.25 5.08
C ILE A 193 16.00 -4.93 6.42
N GLU A 194 17.16 -5.57 6.56
CA GLU A 194 17.58 -6.27 7.78
C GLU A 194 16.49 -7.21 8.33
N ALA A 195 15.90 -8.01 7.45
CA ALA A 195 14.93 -9.03 7.85
C ALA A 195 15.60 -10.19 8.55
N GLU A 196 14.95 -10.67 9.60
CA GLU A 196 15.39 -11.83 10.35
C GLU A 196 14.42 -12.98 10.13
N GLY A 197 14.98 -14.12 9.75
CA GLY A 197 14.24 -15.35 9.62
C GLY A 197 13.69 -15.81 10.96
N ARG A 198 12.61 -16.59 10.92
CA ARG A 198 12.19 -17.34 12.11
C ARG A 198 13.22 -18.42 12.46
N THR A 199 13.29 -18.78 13.74
CA THR A 199 14.06 -19.94 14.20
C THR A 199 13.57 -21.22 13.50
N ARG A 200 14.51 -22.03 13.01
CA ARG A 200 14.32 -23.19 12.11
C ARG A 200 13.53 -22.87 10.84
N GLY A 201 13.71 -21.66 10.29
CA GLY A 201 13.06 -21.17 9.07
C GLY A 201 13.99 -21.16 7.85
N PRO A 202 13.44 -21.09 6.62
CA PRO A 202 14.24 -21.12 5.39
C PRO A 202 15.23 -19.93 5.30
N VAL A 203 14.95 -18.84 6.01
CA VAL A 203 15.77 -17.62 6.03
C VAL A 203 16.88 -17.67 7.10
N GLU A 204 16.76 -18.49 8.14
CA GLU A 204 17.79 -18.60 9.19
C GLU A 204 19.11 -19.15 8.63
N GLY A 205 19.05 -20.12 7.72
CA GLY A 205 20.25 -20.66 7.05
C GLY A 205 20.87 -19.74 6.00
N LEU A 206 20.16 -18.69 5.57
CA LEU A 206 20.63 -17.72 4.57
C LEU A 206 21.32 -16.51 5.21
N ALA A 207 21.23 -16.31 6.52
CA ALA A 207 21.75 -15.13 7.17
C ALA A 207 22.85 -15.49 8.18
N GLN A 208 24.12 -15.23 7.84
CA GLN A 208 25.25 -15.52 8.73
C GLN A 208 25.16 -14.78 10.07
N ASP A 209 24.64 -13.54 10.06
CA ASP A 209 24.36 -12.72 11.25
C ASP A 209 22.86 -12.63 11.59
N GLY A 210 22.04 -13.48 10.96
CA GLY A 210 20.57 -13.45 11.14
C GLY A 210 19.83 -12.38 10.34
N LYS A 211 20.51 -11.43 9.66
CA LYS A 211 19.91 -10.35 8.86
C LYS A 211 20.04 -10.54 7.34
N LEU A 212 18.93 -10.32 6.63
CA LEU A 212 18.78 -10.41 5.18
C LEU A 212 18.16 -9.14 4.63
N THR A 213 18.81 -8.50 3.66
CA THR A 213 18.23 -7.38 2.92
C THR A 213 17.92 -7.84 1.50
N ILE A 214 16.71 -7.57 1.02
CA ILE A 214 16.25 -7.85 -0.34
C ILE A 214 15.69 -6.57 -0.95
N GLN A 215 16.04 -6.31 -2.19
CA GLN A 215 15.38 -5.32 -3.04
C GLN A 215 15.01 -6.00 -4.35
N ALA A 216 13.79 -5.76 -4.84
CA ALA A 216 13.34 -6.25 -6.13
C ALA A 216 12.51 -5.17 -6.84
N GLU A 217 12.79 -4.94 -8.10
CA GLU A 217 12.03 -4.04 -8.97
C GLU A 217 11.68 -4.72 -10.29
N ALA A 218 10.52 -4.38 -10.84
CA ALA A 218 10.06 -4.88 -12.12
C ALA A 218 9.02 -3.92 -12.71
N VAL A 219 8.78 -4.06 -14.01
CA VAL A 219 7.60 -3.49 -14.68
C VAL A 219 6.63 -4.63 -14.97
N ILE A 220 5.39 -4.47 -14.53
CA ILE A 220 4.30 -5.41 -14.78
C ILE A 220 3.48 -4.86 -15.93
N GLU A 221 3.54 -5.54 -17.07
CA GLU A 221 2.74 -5.16 -18.24
C GLU A 221 1.33 -5.73 -18.17
N ARG A 222 0.36 -5.05 -18.82
CA ARG A 222 -1.05 -5.47 -18.82
C ARG A 222 -1.60 -5.66 -17.40
N ALA A 223 -1.23 -4.79 -16.48
CA ALA A 223 -1.56 -4.90 -15.06
C ALA A 223 -3.07 -5.02 -14.80
N SER A 224 -3.94 -4.54 -15.70
CA SER A 224 -5.39 -4.60 -15.47
C SER A 224 -5.96 -6.01 -15.63
N THR A 225 -5.25 -6.90 -16.32
CA THR A 225 -5.64 -8.30 -16.46
C THR A 225 -5.03 -9.17 -15.36
N LEU A 226 -4.21 -8.59 -14.47
CA LEU A 226 -3.71 -9.21 -13.25
C LEU A 226 -4.83 -9.26 -12.19
N THR A 227 -5.87 -10.01 -12.50
CA THR A 227 -6.93 -10.38 -11.55
C THR A 227 -6.44 -11.52 -10.67
N GLY A 228 -6.98 -11.67 -9.46
CA GLY A 228 -6.50 -12.61 -8.43
C GLY A 228 -6.40 -14.07 -8.88
N MET A 229 -5.91 -14.96 -8.00
CA MET A 229 -5.70 -16.39 -8.29
C MET A 229 -6.90 -16.96 -9.05
N ASP A 230 -6.66 -17.37 -10.30
CA ASP A 230 -7.69 -17.96 -11.14
C ASP A 230 -7.72 -19.49 -10.94
N ALA A 231 -8.81 -20.13 -11.36
CA ALA A 231 -8.97 -21.58 -11.22
C ALA A 231 -8.05 -22.39 -12.17
N ALA A 232 -7.46 -21.73 -13.17
CA ALA A 232 -6.59 -22.32 -14.18
C ALA A 232 -5.09 -22.23 -13.83
N GLY A 233 -4.71 -21.43 -12.83
CA GLY A 233 -3.34 -21.24 -12.39
C GLY A 233 -3.09 -19.88 -11.72
N VAL A 234 -1.90 -19.69 -11.14
CA VAL A 234 -1.52 -18.37 -10.62
C VAL A 234 -1.04 -17.53 -11.81
N PHE A 235 -1.71 -16.40 -12.06
CA PHE A 235 -1.43 -15.48 -13.17
C PHE A 235 -1.75 -16.00 -14.59
N SER A 236 -2.46 -17.13 -14.73
CA SER A 236 -2.64 -17.77 -16.05
C SER A 236 -3.42 -16.89 -17.02
N HIS A 237 -4.52 -16.26 -16.57
CA HIS A 237 -5.29 -15.32 -17.37
C HIS A 237 -4.48 -14.08 -17.76
N TRP A 238 -3.67 -13.56 -16.83
CA TRP A 238 -2.81 -12.42 -17.08
C TRP A 238 -1.76 -12.74 -18.15
N THR A 239 -1.06 -13.87 -18.02
CA THR A 239 -0.10 -14.35 -19.03
C THR A 239 -0.78 -14.58 -20.38
N ALA A 240 -1.96 -15.21 -20.42
CA ALA A 240 -2.71 -15.44 -21.66
C ALA A 240 -3.11 -14.13 -22.36
N ALA A 241 -3.36 -13.07 -21.59
CA ALA A 241 -3.61 -11.73 -22.10
C ALA A 241 -2.34 -10.96 -22.53
N GLY A 242 -1.18 -11.63 -22.56
CA GLY A 242 0.12 -11.05 -22.90
C GLY A 242 0.82 -10.35 -21.74
N GLY A 243 0.39 -10.62 -20.51
CA GLY A 243 1.02 -10.12 -19.29
C GLY A 243 2.42 -10.70 -19.09
N ARG A 244 3.36 -9.83 -18.70
CA ARG A 244 4.77 -10.17 -18.50
C ARG A 244 5.42 -9.23 -17.51
N PHE A 245 6.50 -9.70 -16.89
CA PHE A 245 7.41 -8.88 -16.11
C PHE A 245 8.58 -8.47 -16.99
N THR A 246 8.90 -7.18 -17.06
CA THR A 246 10.05 -6.67 -17.78
C THR A 246 10.96 -5.84 -16.88
N ARG A 247 12.23 -5.70 -17.28
CA ARG A 247 13.26 -4.95 -16.53
C ARG A 247 13.37 -5.40 -15.07
N VAL A 248 13.30 -6.70 -14.84
CA VAL A 248 13.36 -7.30 -13.52
C VAL A 248 14.78 -7.15 -12.99
N ARG A 249 14.91 -6.57 -11.80
CA ARG A 249 16.18 -6.47 -11.10
C ARG A 249 15.98 -6.82 -9.64
N GLY A 250 16.92 -7.57 -9.09
CA GLY A 250 16.92 -7.98 -7.70
C GLY A 250 18.30 -7.84 -7.10
N GLU A 251 18.36 -7.48 -5.83
CA GLU A 251 19.56 -7.54 -5.01
C GLU A 251 19.21 -8.20 -3.69
N ALA A 252 20.07 -9.11 -3.25
CA ALA A 252 20.01 -9.73 -1.93
C ALA A 252 21.36 -9.61 -1.25
N GLN A 253 21.35 -9.26 0.04
CA GLN A 253 22.55 -9.18 0.87
C GLN A 253 22.30 -9.88 2.21
N ALA A 254 23.24 -10.73 2.62
CA ALA A 254 23.26 -11.39 3.92
C ALA A 254 24.70 -11.46 4.43
N GLY A 255 25.00 -10.70 5.48
CA GLY A 255 26.38 -10.51 5.96
C GLY A 255 27.29 -9.98 4.83
N GLU A 256 28.38 -10.70 4.54
CA GLU A 256 29.29 -10.39 3.44
C GLU A 256 28.84 -10.91 2.07
N SER A 257 27.82 -11.78 2.03
CA SER A 257 27.31 -12.36 0.80
C SER A 257 26.39 -11.38 0.08
N ARG A 258 26.59 -11.20 -1.22
CA ARG A 258 25.72 -10.40 -2.07
C ARG A 258 25.37 -11.14 -3.35
N ALA A 259 24.11 -11.08 -3.77
CA ALA A 259 23.66 -11.58 -5.05
C ALA A 259 22.85 -10.50 -5.77
N THR A 260 23.10 -10.32 -7.07
CA THR A 260 22.29 -9.47 -7.94
C THR A 260 21.68 -10.33 -9.04
N LEU A 261 20.41 -10.09 -9.33
CA LEU A 261 19.63 -10.76 -10.35
C LEU A 261 19.14 -9.72 -11.36
N SER A 262 19.19 -10.05 -12.64
CA SER A 262 18.57 -9.23 -13.68
C SER A 262 17.94 -10.11 -14.77
N SER A 263 16.77 -9.71 -15.26
CA SER A 263 16.11 -10.34 -16.39
C SER A 263 15.37 -9.29 -17.20
N ASP A 264 15.51 -9.33 -18.52
CA ASP A 264 14.78 -8.42 -19.41
C ASP A 264 13.31 -8.78 -19.51
N LEU A 265 12.99 -10.07 -19.41
CA LEU A 265 11.66 -10.63 -19.58
C LEU A 265 11.47 -11.88 -18.73
N LEU A 266 10.47 -11.87 -17.87
CA LEU A 266 9.95 -13.06 -17.20
C LEU A 266 8.45 -13.22 -17.48
N VAL A 267 8.03 -14.45 -17.74
CA VAL A 267 6.63 -14.82 -17.98
C VAL A 267 6.19 -15.84 -16.94
N ALA A 268 4.99 -15.70 -16.38
CA ALA A 268 4.46 -16.69 -15.45
C ALA A 268 3.88 -17.89 -16.21
N GLY A 269 4.39 -19.09 -15.94
CA GLY A 269 3.81 -20.34 -16.41
C GLY A 269 2.47 -20.67 -15.73
N PRO A 270 1.78 -21.74 -16.16
CA PRO A 270 0.49 -22.14 -15.59
C PRO A 270 0.53 -22.46 -14.09
N ASP A 271 1.69 -22.89 -13.59
CA ASP A 271 1.95 -23.16 -12.17
C ASP A 271 2.37 -21.92 -11.38
N GLY A 272 2.36 -20.74 -12.00
CA GLY A 272 2.82 -19.47 -11.44
C GLY A 272 4.33 -19.30 -11.37
N ARG A 273 5.12 -20.28 -11.84
CA ARG A 273 6.59 -20.15 -11.85
C ARG A 273 7.00 -19.24 -12.99
N LEU A 274 7.95 -18.36 -12.69
CA LEU A 274 8.50 -17.44 -13.69
C LEU A 274 9.50 -18.17 -14.59
N THR A 275 9.33 -18.03 -15.90
CA THR A 275 10.23 -18.54 -16.93
C THR A 275 10.82 -17.39 -17.73
N GLY A 276 12.10 -17.53 -18.08
CA GLY A 276 12.85 -16.53 -18.84
C GLY A 276 14.34 -16.61 -18.53
N ASP A 277 15.13 -15.83 -19.27
CA ASP A 277 16.58 -15.77 -19.05
C ASP A 277 16.90 -14.87 -17.85
N VAL A 278 17.69 -15.41 -16.93
CA VAL A 278 18.07 -14.73 -15.68
C VAL A 278 19.58 -14.69 -15.59
N SER A 279 20.13 -13.48 -15.52
CA SER A 279 21.52 -13.27 -15.16
C SER A 279 21.64 -13.12 -13.65
N LEU A 280 22.40 -14.02 -13.03
CA LEU A 280 22.70 -14.01 -11.60
C LEU A 280 24.20 -13.78 -11.40
N LYS A 281 24.54 -12.81 -10.54
CA LYS A 281 25.92 -12.59 -10.10
C LYS A 281 25.97 -12.64 -8.58
N ALA A 282 26.78 -13.54 -8.04
CA ALA A 282 27.01 -13.64 -6.60
C ALA A 282 28.47 -13.30 -6.25
N VAL A 283 28.65 -12.58 -5.15
CA VAL A 283 29.96 -12.23 -4.57
C VAL A 283 29.99 -12.78 -3.16
N LYS A 284 31.03 -13.56 -2.85
CA LYS A 284 31.14 -14.36 -1.62
C LYS A 284 29.84 -15.17 -1.38
N PRO A 285 29.41 -16.02 -2.34
CA PRO A 285 28.13 -16.72 -2.24
C PRO A 285 28.07 -17.59 -0.99
N LEU A 286 26.91 -17.63 -0.36
CA LEU A 286 26.62 -18.63 0.67
C LEU A 286 26.71 -20.04 0.07
N PRO A 287 26.99 -21.07 0.89
CA PRO A 287 26.98 -22.47 0.44
C PRO A 287 25.67 -22.89 -0.26
N ALA A 288 24.56 -22.21 0.04
CA ALA A 288 23.24 -22.46 -0.56
C ALA A 288 23.04 -21.82 -1.96
N ILE A 289 23.92 -20.92 -2.39
CA ILE A 289 23.87 -20.21 -3.69
C ILE A 289 24.99 -20.70 -4.62
N SER A 290 25.98 -21.43 -4.09
CA SER A 290 27.14 -21.96 -4.83
C SER A 290 26.87 -23.28 -5.57
N GLY A 291 25.61 -23.68 -5.74
CA GLY A 291 25.19 -24.91 -6.42
C GLY A 291 24.60 -24.65 -7.79
#